data_AF-A0A434SBY4-F1
#
_entry.id   AF-A0A434SBY4-F1
#
_cell.length_a   1.000
_cell.length_b   1.000
_cell.length_c   1.000
_cell.angle_alpha   90.00
_cell.angle_beta   90.00
_cell.angle_gamma   90.00
#
_symmetry.space_group_name_H-M   'P 1'
#
loop_
_entity.id
_entity.type
_entity.pdbx_description
1 polymer ?
#
loop_
_entity_poly.entity_id
_entity_poly.type
_entity_poly.pdbx_seq_one_letter_code
_entity_poly.pdbx_strand_id
1 'polypeptide(L)'
;MMDSVSVFSDHICQLGEGPSYDPGTDTLFWFDIVNGKLLEKPLAGALKIHDLGVMASAIAVIDDARQLIATEIGLQVRDVATGRLTLHTPIEADNPLTRSNDSRVHPCGALWTGTMGKDEGKGAGAIYWFFKGELRRLFSDITVSNSICFSDDGTIAYYTDTATGLLMRVACDPATG
;
A
#
# COMPACT_ATOMS: atom_id res chain seq x y z
N MET A 1 -19.37 22.76 -17.40
CA MET A 1 -19.93 21.53 -16.82
C MET A 1 -19.49 21.51 -15.37
N MET A 2 -20.39 21.28 -14.42
CA MET A 2 -20.01 21.31 -13.01
C MET A 2 -19.11 20.12 -12.70
N ASP A 3 -17.86 20.41 -12.37
CA ASP A 3 -16.96 19.52 -11.64
C ASP A 3 -17.58 19.31 -10.24
N SER A 4 -18.51 18.36 -10.11
CA SER A 4 -19.10 18.08 -8.81
C SER A 4 -18.13 17.19 -8.02
N VAL A 5 -17.25 17.81 -7.24
CA VAL A 5 -16.58 17.13 -6.13
C VAL A 5 -17.62 16.84 -5.05
N SER A 6 -17.73 15.58 -4.64
CA SER A 6 -18.65 15.16 -3.59
C SER A 6 -17.93 14.26 -2.57
N VAL A 7 -18.48 14.19 -1.37
CA VAL A 7 -17.99 13.31 -0.31
C VAL A 7 -18.42 11.88 -0.62
N PHE A 8 -17.45 10.99 -0.86
CA PHE A 8 -17.73 9.58 -1.10
C PHE A 8 -18.03 8.79 0.19
N SER A 9 -17.39 9.18 1.29
CA SER A 9 -17.56 8.60 2.62
C SER A 9 -17.38 9.70 3.67
N ASP A 10 -18.30 9.77 4.63
CA ASP A 10 -18.25 10.70 5.78
C ASP A 10 -17.47 10.13 6.97
N HIS A 11 -16.99 8.89 6.88
CA HIS A 11 -16.14 8.28 7.90
C HIS A 11 -14.80 9.02 8.04
N ILE A 12 -14.53 9.50 9.26
CA ILE A 12 -13.31 10.24 9.60
C ILE A 12 -12.23 9.23 9.98
N CYS A 13 -11.16 9.17 9.19
CA CYS A 13 -9.95 8.42 9.53
C CYS A 13 -8.99 9.30 10.33
N GLN A 14 -8.21 8.72 11.24
CA GLN A 14 -7.05 9.44 11.80
C GLN A 14 -6.01 9.71 10.71
N LEU A 15 -5.73 8.71 9.88
CA LEU A 15 -4.88 8.84 8.69
C LEU A 15 -5.45 7.99 7.56
N GLY A 16 -6.34 8.60 6.76
CA GLY A 16 -6.97 7.99 5.59
C GLY A 16 -6.02 7.94 4.40
N GLU A 17 -5.58 6.74 4.00
CA GLU A 17 -4.52 6.56 3.01
C GLU A 17 -4.68 5.28 2.17
N GLY A 18 -3.83 5.14 1.14
CA GLY A 18 -3.74 3.92 0.33
C GLY A 18 -5.02 3.54 -0.43
N PRO A 19 -5.73 4.49 -1.09
CA PRO A 19 -6.93 4.16 -1.86
C PRO A 19 -6.60 3.20 -3.01
N SER A 20 -7.38 2.12 -3.12
CA SER A 20 -7.25 1.10 -4.15
C SER A 20 -8.63 0.67 -4.62
N TYR A 21 -8.83 0.59 -5.93
CA TYR A 21 -10.11 0.23 -6.53
C TYR A 21 -10.03 -1.17 -7.14
N ASP A 22 -10.98 -2.03 -6.78
CA ASP A 22 -11.17 -3.34 -7.40
C ASP A 22 -12.33 -3.26 -8.40
N PRO A 23 -12.05 -3.33 -9.72
CA PRO A 23 -13.09 -3.33 -10.74
C PRO A 23 -13.93 -4.62 -10.76
N GLY A 24 -13.43 -5.73 -10.21
CA GLY A 24 -14.16 -7.00 -10.15
C GLY A 24 -15.36 -6.95 -9.22
N THR A 25 -15.28 -6.14 -8.16
CA THR A 25 -16.33 -5.99 -7.14
C THR A 25 -16.91 -4.57 -7.07
N ASP A 26 -16.49 -3.68 -7.97
CA ASP A 26 -16.85 -2.25 -7.98
C ASP A 26 -16.66 -1.58 -6.61
N THR A 27 -15.51 -1.85 -5.98
CA THR A 27 -15.27 -1.53 -4.57
C THR A 27 -13.99 -0.72 -4.40
N LEU A 28 -14.11 0.37 -3.64
CA LEU A 28 -12.97 1.15 -3.17
C LEU A 28 -12.56 0.67 -1.79
N PHE A 29 -11.27 0.43 -1.63
CA PHE A 29 -10.60 0.14 -0.37
C PHE A 29 -9.68 1.28 0.02
N TRP A 30 -9.53 1.55 1.30
CA TRP A 30 -8.50 2.46 1.85
C TRP A 30 -8.25 2.12 3.32
N PHE A 31 -7.25 2.72 3.94
CA PHE A 31 -6.85 2.42 5.30
C PHE A 31 -7.01 3.62 6.22
N ASP A 32 -7.38 3.37 7.46
CA ASP A 32 -7.01 4.26 8.57
C ASP A 32 -5.76 3.67 9.23
N ILE A 33 -4.59 4.13 8.76
CA ILE A 33 -3.30 3.45 9.01
C ILE A 33 -3.03 3.34 10.51
N VAL A 34 -3.14 4.46 11.24
CA VAL A 34 -2.75 4.52 12.66
C VAL A 34 -3.68 3.68 13.53
N ASN A 35 -4.96 3.60 13.16
CA ASN A 35 -5.95 2.79 13.87
C ASN A 35 -5.99 1.32 13.41
N GLY A 36 -5.18 0.94 12.41
CA GLY A 36 -5.11 -0.43 11.91
C GLY A 36 -6.43 -0.93 11.34
N LYS A 37 -7.11 -0.10 10.52
CA LYS A 37 -8.40 -0.44 9.92
C LYS A 37 -8.33 -0.46 8.40
N LEU A 38 -8.98 -1.44 7.79
CA LEU A 38 -9.31 -1.45 6.36
C LEU A 38 -10.76 -0.99 6.19
N LEU A 39 -10.95 -0.01 5.34
CA LEU A 39 -12.25 0.47 4.90
C LEU A 39 -12.55 -0.14 3.53
N GLU A 40 -13.74 -0.69 3.38
CA GLU A 40 -14.25 -1.32 2.16
C GLU A 40 -15.60 -0.69 1.84
N LYS A 41 -15.72 -0.05 0.69
CA LYS A 41 -16.99 0.55 0.26
C LYS A 41 -17.23 0.31 -1.24
N PRO A 42 -18.23 -0.50 -1.61
CA PRO A 42 -18.72 -0.54 -2.98
C PRO A 42 -19.18 0.85 -3.42
N LEU A 43 -19.02 1.22 -4.70
CA LEU A 43 -19.37 2.57 -5.16
C LEU A 43 -20.83 2.93 -4.83
N ALA A 44 -21.74 1.98 -5.05
CA ALA A 44 -23.17 2.08 -4.72
C ALA A 44 -23.57 1.40 -3.38
N GLY A 45 -22.60 1.05 -2.52
CA GLY A 45 -22.82 0.30 -1.29
C GLY A 45 -22.51 1.05 0.01
N ALA A 46 -22.86 0.40 1.12
CA ALA A 46 -22.52 0.87 2.46
C ALA A 46 -21.05 0.60 2.79
N LEU A 47 -20.47 1.47 3.60
CA LEU A 47 -19.12 1.29 4.15
C LEU A 47 -19.08 0.09 5.10
N LYS A 48 -18.06 -0.74 4.97
CA LYS A 48 -17.64 -1.74 5.95
C LYS A 48 -16.26 -1.37 6.49
N ILE A 49 -16.05 -1.63 7.76
CA ILE A 49 -14.77 -1.37 8.44
C ILE A 49 -14.30 -2.69 9.04
N HIS A 50 -13.05 -3.05 8.73
CA HIS A 50 -12.41 -4.27 9.20
C HIS A 50 -11.26 -3.89 10.14
N ASP A 51 -11.31 -4.37 11.38
CA ASP A 51 -10.19 -4.24 12.32
C ASP A 51 -9.09 -5.24 11.94
N LEU A 52 -7.89 -4.74 11.65
CA LEU A 52 -6.75 -5.57 11.25
C LEU A 52 -5.85 -5.92 12.44
N GLY A 53 -5.88 -5.10 13.51
CA GLY A 53 -5.03 -5.26 14.68
C GLY A 53 -3.55 -4.92 14.46
N VAL A 54 -3.20 -4.45 13.26
CA VAL A 54 -1.86 -3.99 12.85
C VAL A 54 -2.01 -2.77 11.95
N MET A 55 -1.03 -1.87 11.97
CA MET A 55 -0.96 -0.79 10.98
C MET A 55 -0.77 -1.37 9.59
N ALA A 56 -1.62 -0.94 8.65
CA ALA A 56 -1.60 -1.37 7.26
C ALA A 56 -1.85 -0.17 6.36
N SER A 57 -1.29 -0.18 5.15
CA SER A 57 -1.22 1.02 4.31
C SER A 57 -1.51 0.78 2.83
N ALA A 58 -1.54 -0.47 2.37
CA ALA A 58 -1.84 -0.77 0.98
C ALA A 58 -2.45 -2.15 0.81
N ILE A 59 -3.22 -2.30 -0.27
CA ILE A 59 -3.88 -3.55 -0.66
C ILE A 59 -3.73 -3.81 -2.15
N ALA A 60 -3.49 -5.08 -2.50
CA ALA A 60 -3.51 -5.60 -3.86
C ALA A 60 -4.43 -6.82 -3.93
N VAL A 61 -5.23 -6.92 -4.99
CA VAL A 61 -6.06 -8.10 -5.25
C VAL A 61 -5.16 -9.22 -5.78
N ILE A 62 -5.25 -10.42 -5.19
CA ILE A 62 -4.59 -11.62 -5.70
C ILE A 62 -5.58 -12.38 -6.61
N ASP A 63 -6.78 -12.62 -6.08
CA ASP A 63 -7.92 -13.25 -6.74
C ASP A 63 -9.21 -12.96 -5.96
N ASP A 64 -10.34 -13.53 -6.38
CA ASP A 64 -11.66 -13.34 -5.76
C ASP A 64 -11.73 -13.70 -4.27
N ALA A 65 -10.84 -14.57 -3.79
CA ALA A 65 -10.82 -15.04 -2.42
C ALA A 65 -9.72 -14.40 -1.57
N ARG A 66 -8.72 -13.76 -2.19
CA ARG A 66 -7.48 -13.36 -1.53
C ARG A 66 -7.01 -11.98 -1.92
N GLN A 67 -6.55 -11.25 -0.91
CA GLN A 67 -5.89 -9.95 -1.07
C GLN A 67 -4.53 -9.98 -0.39
N LEU A 68 -3.57 -9.22 -0.90
CA LEU A 68 -2.28 -8.97 -0.26
C LEU A 68 -2.33 -7.60 0.41
N ILE A 69 -1.97 -7.52 1.68
CA ILE A 69 -1.94 -6.28 2.47
C ILE A 69 -0.51 -6.01 2.94
N ALA A 70 -0.02 -4.79 2.70
CA ALA A 70 1.22 -4.32 3.29
C ALA A 70 0.96 -3.78 4.70
N THR A 71 1.64 -4.35 5.70
CA THR A 71 1.50 -4.00 7.12
C THR A 71 2.85 -3.68 7.76
N GLU A 72 2.83 -3.17 8.98
CA GLU A 72 4.02 -2.88 9.79
C GLU A 72 4.90 -4.09 10.16
N ILE A 73 4.49 -5.31 9.78
CA ILE A 73 5.25 -6.55 9.98
C ILE A 73 5.48 -7.32 8.67
N GLY A 74 5.13 -6.74 7.52
CA GLY A 74 5.31 -7.35 6.21
C GLY A 74 4.04 -7.53 5.40
N LEU A 75 4.13 -8.41 4.41
CA LEU A 75 3.04 -8.73 3.51
C LEU A 75 2.17 -9.84 4.11
N GLN A 76 0.89 -9.55 4.29
CA GLN A 76 -0.10 -10.50 4.80
C GLN A 76 -1.14 -10.82 3.74
N VAL A 77 -1.48 -12.10 3.62
CA VAL A 77 -2.62 -12.52 2.79
C VAL A 77 -3.89 -12.43 3.64
N ARG A 78 -4.86 -11.65 3.16
CA ARG A 78 -6.21 -11.57 3.70
C ARG A 78 -7.12 -12.54 2.94
N ASP A 79 -7.80 -13.40 3.68
CA ASP A 79 -8.93 -14.17 3.19
C ASP A 79 -10.17 -13.25 3.14
N VAL A 80 -10.76 -13.08 1.96
CA VAL A 80 -11.84 -12.09 1.74
C VAL A 80 -13.11 -12.47 2.50
N ALA A 81 -13.42 -13.77 2.59
CA ALA A 81 -14.65 -14.25 3.21
C ALA A 81 -14.64 -14.12 4.74
N THR A 82 -13.48 -14.37 5.36
CA THR A 82 -13.33 -14.40 6.82
C THR A 82 -12.65 -13.16 7.39
N GLY A 83 -11.98 -12.37 6.56
CA GLY A 83 -11.14 -11.25 6.98
C GLY A 83 -9.82 -11.67 7.63
N ARG A 84 -9.53 -12.98 7.75
CA ARG A 84 -8.33 -13.49 8.43
C ARG A 84 -7.08 -13.07 7.68
N LEU A 85 -6.11 -12.52 8.42
CA LEU A 85 -4.76 -12.24 7.93
C LEU A 85 -3.81 -13.41 8.22
N THR A 86 -2.91 -13.70 7.29
CA THR A 86 -1.82 -14.67 7.46
C THR A 86 -0.54 -14.07 6.92
N LEU A 87 0.51 -14.01 7.75
CA LEU A 87 1.82 -13.51 7.32
C LEU A 87 2.37 -14.37 6.17
N HIS A 88 2.70 -13.72 5.06
CA HIS A 88 3.24 -14.35 3.86
C HIS A 88 4.73 -14.05 3.70
N THR A 89 5.11 -12.77 3.71
CA THR A 89 6.51 -12.34 3.60
C THR A 89 6.82 -11.32 4.69
N PRO A 90 7.72 -11.59 5.64
CA PRO A 90 8.13 -10.58 6.62
C PRO A 90 8.88 -9.44 5.93
N ILE A 91 8.55 -8.19 6.30
CA ILE A 91 9.32 -7.00 5.94
C ILE A 91 9.44 -6.21 7.23
N GLU A 92 10.68 -6.03 7.70
CA GLU A 92 10.96 -5.31 8.96
C GLU A 92 10.17 -5.82 10.18
N ALA A 93 9.77 -7.11 10.17
CA ALA A 93 8.92 -7.70 11.20
C ALA A 93 9.54 -7.70 12.61
N ASP A 94 10.86 -7.60 12.69
CA ASP A 94 11.66 -7.48 13.91
C ASP A 94 11.97 -6.03 14.31
N ASN A 95 11.49 -5.04 13.54
CA ASN A 95 11.73 -3.62 13.75
C ASN A 95 10.44 -2.89 14.19
N PRO A 96 10.16 -2.79 15.51
CA PRO A 96 8.91 -2.22 16.01
C PRO A 96 8.78 -0.71 15.76
N LEU A 97 9.87 -0.05 15.34
CA LEU A 97 9.93 1.39 15.09
C LEU A 97 9.40 1.78 13.71
N THR A 98 9.25 0.83 12.80
CA THR A 98 8.83 1.10 11.43
C THR A 98 7.43 0.59 11.15
N ARG A 99 6.84 1.12 10.08
CA ARG A 99 5.57 0.67 9.51
C ARG A 99 5.64 0.72 7.99
N SER A 100 4.73 -0.01 7.33
CA SER A 100 4.50 0.20 5.90
C SER A 100 3.89 1.59 5.64
N ASN A 101 4.09 2.10 4.42
CA ASN A 101 3.47 3.33 3.93
C ASN A 101 2.97 3.11 2.48
N ASP A 102 3.19 4.06 1.57
CA ASP A 102 2.74 3.94 0.18
C ASP A 102 3.31 2.68 -0.52
N SER A 103 2.48 2.08 -1.37
CA SER A 103 2.84 0.90 -2.15
C SER A 103 2.06 0.89 -3.45
N ARG A 104 2.63 0.29 -4.50
CA ARG A 104 1.92 0.08 -5.77
C ARG A 104 2.36 -1.17 -6.48
N VAL A 105 1.39 -1.83 -7.12
CA VAL A 105 1.63 -2.97 -8.01
C VAL A 105 2.06 -2.44 -9.37
N HIS A 106 3.24 -2.85 -9.81
CA HIS A 106 3.75 -2.67 -11.16
C HIS A 106 2.88 -3.46 -12.16
N PRO A 107 2.69 -3.00 -13.41
CA PRO A 107 1.87 -3.71 -14.41
C PRO A 107 2.18 -5.20 -14.61
N CYS A 108 3.41 -5.65 -14.35
CA CYS A 108 3.82 -7.06 -14.43
C CYS A 108 3.41 -7.92 -13.22
N GLY A 109 2.88 -7.30 -12.15
CA GLY A 109 2.49 -7.95 -10.90
C GLY A 109 3.51 -7.89 -9.77
N ALA A 110 4.66 -7.23 -9.94
CA ALA A 110 5.57 -6.94 -8.83
C ALA A 110 4.98 -5.86 -7.91
N LEU A 111 5.21 -5.98 -6.61
CA LEU A 111 4.80 -4.98 -5.61
C LEU A 111 6.01 -4.16 -5.19
N TRP A 112 5.93 -2.84 -5.33
CA TRP A 112 6.82 -1.92 -4.62
C TRP A 112 6.12 -1.47 -3.34
N THR A 113 6.75 -1.69 -2.19
CA THR A 113 6.20 -1.35 -0.87
C THR A 113 7.20 -0.51 -0.09
N GLY A 114 6.77 0.66 0.36
CA GLY A 114 7.56 1.54 1.20
C GLY A 114 7.38 1.26 2.69
N THR A 115 8.45 1.50 3.46
CA THR A 115 8.44 1.57 4.92
C THR A 115 8.90 2.95 5.39
N MET A 116 8.57 3.31 6.62
CA MET A 116 9.03 4.52 7.29
C MET A 116 9.03 4.34 8.81
N GLY A 117 9.77 5.20 9.52
CA GLY A 117 9.66 5.31 10.97
C GLY A 117 8.27 5.77 11.40
N LYS A 118 7.72 5.19 12.47
CA LYS A 118 6.42 5.59 13.05
C LYS A 118 6.45 7.02 13.61
N ASP A 119 7.63 7.48 13.98
CA ASP A 119 7.93 8.84 14.44
C ASP A 119 8.43 9.75 13.30
N GLU A 120 8.39 9.28 12.05
CA GLU A 120 8.95 9.97 10.88
C GLU A 120 10.47 10.22 11.00
N GLY A 121 11.16 9.36 11.75
CA GLY A 121 12.62 9.40 11.92
C GLY A 121 13.37 9.40 10.60
N LYS A 122 14.33 10.34 10.47
CA LYS A 122 15.12 10.54 9.25
C LYS A 122 15.81 9.25 8.80
N GLY A 123 15.54 8.83 7.56
CA GLY A 123 16.18 7.67 6.93
C GLY A 123 15.83 6.32 7.55
N ALA A 124 14.80 6.23 8.39
CA ALA A 124 14.42 4.98 9.06
C ALA A 124 13.75 3.97 8.11
N GLY A 125 13.24 4.43 6.97
CA GLY A 125 12.49 3.64 6.01
C GLY A 125 13.30 3.19 4.79
N ALA A 126 12.63 2.39 3.97
CA ALA A 126 13.15 1.84 2.74
C ALA A 126 12.02 1.62 1.73
N ILE A 127 12.38 1.36 0.47
CA ILE A 127 11.44 0.82 -0.53
C ILE A 127 11.90 -0.58 -0.89
N TYR A 128 10.97 -1.53 -0.81
CA TYR A 128 11.17 -2.93 -1.14
C TYR A 128 10.42 -3.28 -2.42
N TRP A 129 10.99 -4.22 -3.15
CA TRP A 129 10.40 -4.89 -4.30
C TRP A 129 10.08 -6.33 -3.93
N PHE A 130 8.87 -6.76 -4.22
CA PHE A 130 8.43 -8.14 -4.06
C PHE A 130 7.88 -8.68 -5.38
N PHE A 131 8.42 -9.81 -5.84
CA PHE A 131 7.90 -10.49 -7.03
C PHE A 131 8.14 -11.98 -6.96
N LYS A 132 7.10 -12.78 -7.20
CA LYS A 132 7.16 -14.25 -7.28
C LYS A 132 7.89 -14.91 -6.08
N GLY A 133 7.68 -14.37 -4.88
CA GLY A 133 8.24 -14.91 -3.64
C GLY A 133 9.63 -14.34 -3.27
N GLU A 134 10.24 -13.55 -4.13
CA GLU A 134 11.50 -12.87 -3.84
C GLU A 134 11.24 -11.46 -3.28
N LEU A 135 11.97 -11.09 -2.23
CA LEU A 135 11.97 -9.76 -1.64
C LEU A 135 13.36 -9.15 -1.78
N ARG A 136 13.44 -7.91 -2.27
CA ARG A 136 14.67 -7.11 -2.35
C ARG A 136 14.42 -5.72 -1.82
N ARG A 137 15.43 -5.13 -1.17
CA ARG A 137 15.42 -3.69 -0.88
C ARG A 137 15.97 -2.94 -2.10
N LEU A 138 15.20 -2.00 -2.62
CA LEU A 138 15.60 -1.16 -3.76
C LEU A 138 16.31 0.11 -3.28
N PHE A 139 15.73 0.79 -2.30
CA PHE A 139 16.22 2.05 -1.77
C PHE A 139 16.24 1.99 -0.25
N SER A 140 17.34 2.44 0.36
CA SER A 140 17.46 2.64 1.81
C SER A 140 17.39 4.13 2.15
N ASP A 141 17.41 4.42 3.45
CA ASP A 141 17.55 5.79 3.98
C ASP A 141 16.43 6.73 3.52
N ILE A 142 15.22 6.19 3.38
CA ILE A 142 14.00 6.94 3.06
C ILE A 142 13.38 7.43 4.37
N THR A 143 13.04 8.72 4.45
CA THR A 143 12.36 9.26 5.65
C THR A 143 10.86 8.95 5.60
N VAL A 144 10.19 9.36 4.52
CA VAL A 144 8.76 9.08 4.29
C VAL A 144 8.55 8.64 2.84
N SER A 145 8.39 7.34 2.60
CA SER A 145 8.21 6.78 1.25
C SER A 145 6.83 7.10 0.68
N ASN A 146 6.74 7.72 -0.50
CA ASN A 146 5.47 8.11 -1.10
C ASN A 146 5.51 8.11 -2.64
N SER A 147 4.36 8.40 -3.26
CA SER A 147 4.19 8.64 -4.70
C SER A 147 4.69 7.50 -5.60
N ILE A 148 4.67 6.26 -5.10
CA ILE A 148 5.08 5.10 -5.88
C ILE A 148 4.10 4.94 -7.04
N CYS A 149 4.56 5.13 -8.27
CA CYS A 149 3.77 4.83 -9.46
C CYS A 149 4.64 4.43 -10.65
N PHE A 150 4.01 3.96 -11.72
CA PHE A 150 4.68 3.40 -12.88
C PHE A 150 4.12 4.00 -14.16
N SER A 151 4.95 4.11 -15.19
CA SER A 151 4.47 4.37 -16.55
C SER A 151 3.59 3.21 -17.02
N ASP A 152 2.68 3.51 -17.95
CA ASP A 152 1.74 2.51 -18.51
C ASP A 152 2.47 1.31 -19.13
N ASP A 153 3.64 1.53 -19.73
CA ASP A 153 4.48 0.49 -20.32
C ASP A 153 5.39 -0.24 -19.32
N GLY A 154 5.38 0.17 -18.05
CA GLY A 154 6.18 -0.41 -16.97
C GLY A 154 7.69 -0.13 -17.06
N THR A 155 8.14 0.77 -17.94
CA THR A 155 9.58 1.03 -18.12
C THR A 155 10.14 2.07 -17.16
N ILE A 156 9.28 2.82 -16.47
CA ILE A 156 9.65 3.86 -15.52
C ILE A 156 8.86 3.69 -14.23
N ALA A 157 9.57 3.66 -13.11
CA ALA A 157 8.99 3.86 -11.79
C ALA A 157 9.26 5.28 -11.28
N TYR A 158 8.31 5.82 -10.54
CA TYR A 158 8.40 7.08 -9.83
C TYR A 158 8.21 6.83 -8.34
N TYR A 159 8.91 7.60 -7.50
CA TYR A 159 8.73 7.58 -6.05
C TYR A 159 9.25 8.89 -5.45
N THR A 160 8.94 9.15 -4.20
CA THR A 160 9.52 10.26 -3.44
C THR A 160 9.92 9.82 -2.03
N ASP A 161 10.95 10.46 -1.48
CA ASP A 161 11.04 10.68 -0.04
C ASP A 161 10.41 12.06 0.22
N THR A 162 9.24 12.11 0.84
CA THR A 162 8.49 13.36 1.07
C THR A 162 9.35 14.41 1.75
N ALA A 163 10.28 14.02 2.64
CA ALA A 163 11.17 14.95 3.34
C ALA A 163 12.12 15.71 2.41
N THR A 164 12.37 15.19 1.21
CA THR A 164 13.22 15.84 0.20
C THR A 164 12.44 16.79 -0.72
N GLY A 165 11.13 16.60 -0.85
CA GLY A 165 10.29 17.33 -1.81
C GLY A 165 10.59 17.04 -3.28
N LEU A 166 11.29 15.94 -3.59
CA LEU A 166 11.69 15.57 -4.96
C LEU A 166 10.97 14.32 -5.43
N LEU A 167 10.37 14.38 -6.62
CA LEU A 167 9.87 13.19 -7.32
C LEU A 167 11.01 12.58 -8.14
N MET A 168 11.39 11.37 -7.76
CA MET A 168 12.42 10.59 -8.42
C MET A 168 11.81 9.79 -9.57
N ARG A 169 12.63 9.47 -10.58
CA ARG A 169 12.30 8.53 -11.64
C ARG A 169 13.43 7.54 -11.80
N VAL A 170 13.11 6.27 -12.04
CA VAL A 170 14.10 5.20 -12.23
C VAL A 170 13.64 4.28 -13.37
N ALA A 171 14.60 3.82 -14.16
CA ALA A 171 14.32 2.82 -15.19
C ALA A 171 13.95 1.48 -14.53
N CYS A 172 12.93 0.84 -15.08
CA CYS A 172 12.38 -0.41 -14.62
C CYS A 172 12.37 -1.41 -15.78
N ASP A 173 12.65 -2.68 -15.50
CA ASP A 173 12.44 -3.74 -16.49
C ASP A 173 10.95 -4.13 -16.47
N PRO A 174 10.20 -3.89 -17.55
CA PRO A 174 8.76 -4.14 -17.56
C PRO A 174 8.41 -5.63 -17.37
N ALA A 175 9.35 -6.56 -17.57
CA ALA A 175 9.12 -7.98 -17.33
C ALA A 175 9.21 -8.37 -15.85
N THR A 176 9.90 -7.58 -15.02
CA THR A 176 10.13 -7.90 -13.60
C THR A 176 9.65 -6.85 -12.62
N GLY A 177 9.40 -5.63 -13.08
CA GLY A 177 9.03 -4.49 -12.22
C GLY A 177 10.20 -3.98 -11.39
#